data_AF-A0AAD4Q646-F1
#
_entry.id   AF-A0AAD4Q646-F1
#
_cell.length_a   1.000
_cell.length_b   1.000
_cell.length_c   1.000
_cell.angle_alpha   90.00
_cell.angle_beta   90.00
_cell.angle_gamma   90.00
#
_symmetry.space_group_name_H-M   'P 1'
#
loop_
_entity.id
_entity.type
_entity.pdbx_description
1 polymer ?
#
loop_
_entity_poly.entity_id
_entity_poly.type
_entity_poly.pdbx_seq_one_letter_code
_entity_poly.pdbx_strand_id
1 'polypeptide(L)'
;MQSGISASSELHDAFQAFTSDDSQFALPVTITSESLQPQPAIPFSGSFYSSVPKLQSVLEPKTPLFLLLRHSPSTLVALTYIPSDAGVRAKTLFASTRASLVRELGSEKFATTIFATEEEEVVSEKVWRERDLEGNGVQSASYTREDLMDEKERELDAVRRAEDEARHGTAGRDVGTGGTLGRVSGIFAGGSVNMPMPVDDDVKYALQSIEDGQLVQLSIDVRSETVKLVSADSNVSPNDVASKISDSSPRYAYYHYPGSDVVVFIYTCPSGSSIKERMLYASTRRMAVTLGESQGLKLEKKIEGSAPLEITASRLQEEVNPPQDEGPKRGFARPKRPGR
;
A
#
# COMPACT_ATOMS: atom_id res chain seq x y z
N MET A 1 6.28 33.22 -4.36
CA MET A 1 6.12 34.68 -4.13
C MET A 1 4.90 35.12 -4.92
N GLN A 2 3.88 35.67 -4.27
CA GLN A 2 2.64 36.11 -4.91
C GLN A 2 2.72 37.63 -5.13
N SER A 3 2.31 38.13 -6.30
CA SER A 3 2.39 39.57 -6.64
C SER A 3 1.45 40.47 -5.82
N GLY A 4 0.41 39.91 -5.20
CA GLY A 4 -0.65 40.66 -4.52
C GLY A 4 -1.65 41.34 -5.46
N ILE A 5 -1.48 41.17 -6.78
CA ILE A 5 -2.40 41.69 -7.81
C ILE A 5 -3.70 40.89 -7.77
N SER A 6 -4.82 41.61 -7.77
CA SER A 6 -6.18 41.05 -7.72
C SER A 6 -6.96 41.33 -8.99
N ALA A 7 -7.95 40.48 -9.24
CA ALA A 7 -8.89 40.54 -10.33
C ALA A 7 -9.85 41.72 -10.13
N SER A 8 -9.92 42.60 -11.12
CA SER A 8 -10.89 43.69 -11.15
C SER A 8 -12.33 43.15 -11.16
N SER A 9 -13.29 43.98 -10.76
CA SER A 9 -14.72 43.66 -10.91
C SER A 9 -15.07 43.44 -12.38
N GLU A 10 -14.49 44.24 -13.29
CA GLU A 10 -14.66 44.11 -14.74
C GLU A 10 -14.23 42.73 -15.25
N LEU A 11 -13.13 42.18 -14.73
CA LEU A 11 -12.69 40.84 -15.09
C LEU A 11 -13.66 39.76 -14.60
N HIS A 12 -14.23 39.90 -13.41
CA HIS A 12 -15.22 38.95 -12.91
C HIS A 12 -16.48 38.97 -13.77
N ASP A 13 -16.96 40.16 -14.16
CA ASP A 13 -18.14 40.33 -15.01
C ASP A 13 -17.87 39.77 -16.42
N ALA A 14 -16.71 40.07 -17.00
CA ALA A 14 -16.29 39.54 -18.30
C ALA A 14 -16.14 38.02 -18.26
N PHE A 15 -15.63 37.45 -17.16
CA PHE A 15 -15.51 36.00 -17.00
C PHE A 15 -16.87 35.33 -16.81
N GLN A 16 -17.82 35.96 -16.11
CA GLN A 16 -19.19 35.48 -16.01
C GLN A 16 -19.90 35.50 -17.38
N ALA A 17 -19.72 36.57 -18.15
CA ALA A 17 -20.22 36.64 -19.52
C ALA A 17 -19.58 35.57 -20.41
N PHE A 18 -18.26 35.41 -20.33
CA PHE A 18 -17.50 34.39 -21.07
C PHE A 18 -17.94 32.96 -20.71
N THR A 19 -18.20 32.67 -19.44
CA THR A 19 -18.67 31.35 -19.00
C THR A 19 -20.12 31.07 -19.38
N SER A 20 -20.96 32.09 -19.45
CA SER A 20 -22.37 31.97 -19.85
C SER A 20 -22.58 31.88 -21.36
N ASP A 21 -21.69 32.50 -22.15
CA ASP A 21 -21.73 32.48 -23.61
C ASP A 21 -20.76 31.44 -24.18
N ASP A 22 -21.30 30.29 -24.55
CA ASP A 22 -20.53 29.19 -25.15
C ASP A 22 -20.02 29.50 -26.57
N SER A 23 -20.42 30.63 -27.18
CA SER A 23 -19.90 31.07 -28.48
C SER A 23 -18.52 31.75 -28.40
N GLN A 24 -18.06 32.08 -27.19
CA GLN A 24 -16.76 32.68 -26.96
C GLN A 24 -15.66 31.61 -26.80
N PHE A 25 -14.59 31.78 -27.57
CA PHE A 25 -13.44 30.88 -27.59
C PHE A 25 -12.38 31.28 -26.56
N ALA A 26 -12.02 32.56 -26.51
CA ALA A 26 -10.93 33.05 -25.67
C ALA A 26 -11.26 34.38 -25.01
N LEU A 27 -10.89 34.53 -23.74
CA LEU A 27 -10.89 35.80 -23.02
C LEU A 27 -9.44 36.16 -22.67
N PRO A 28 -8.82 37.11 -23.42
CA PRO A 28 -7.50 37.59 -23.08
C PRO A 28 -7.56 38.51 -21.86
N VAL A 29 -6.54 38.44 -21.01
CA VAL A 29 -6.43 39.19 -19.75
C VAL A 29 -5.03 39.73 -19.64
N THR A 30 -4.94 41.04 -19.37
CA THR A 30 -3.68 41.76 -19.17
C THR A 30 -3.59 42.32 -17.75
N ILE A 31 -2.41 42.79 -17.38
CA ILE A 31 -2.23 43.52 -16.14
C ILE A 31 -1.97 44.98 -16.47
N THR A 32 -2.85 45.86 -16.01
CA THR A 32 -2.70 47.32 -16.15
C THR A 32 -2.89 47.95 -14.78
N SER A 33 -1.96 48.82 -14.39
CA SER A 33 -1.99 49.52 -13.09
C SER A 33 -2.18 48.58 -11.88
N GLU A 34 -1.45 47.46 -11.85
CA GLU A 34 -1.47 46.47 -10.75
C GLU A 34 -2.85 45.81 -10.51
N SER A 35 -3.71 45.77 -11.53
CA SER A 35 -4.96 45.03 -11.53
C SER A 35 -5.10 44.20 -12.82
N LEU A 36 -5.76 43.03 -12.72
CA LEU A 36 -6.06 42.22 -13.89
C LEU A 36 -7.29 42.78 -14.62
N GLN A 37 -7.13 43.10 -15.90
CA GLN A 37 -8.18 43.66 -16.76
C GLN A 37 -8.47 42.74 -17.96
N PRO A 38 -9.75 42.54 -18.31
CA PRO A 38 -10.13 41.77 -19.49
C PRO A 38 -9.91 42.57 -20.77
N GLN A 39 -9.55 41.88 -21.84
CA GLN A 39 -9.59 42.37 -23.23
C GLN A 39 -10.83 41.81 -23.94
N PRO A 40 -11.18 42.31 -25.15
CA PRO A 40 -12.32 41.79 -25.90
C PRO A 40 -12.25 40.28 -26.10
N ALA A 41 -13.35 39.59 -25.79
CA ALA A 41 -13.46 38.15 -26.01
C ALA A 41 -13.44 37.83 -27.52
N ILE A 42 -12.84 36.69 -27.85
CA ILE A 42 -12.69 36.20 -29.22
C ILE A 42 -13.71 35.09 -29.44
N PRO A 43 -14.56 35.15 -30.48
CA PRO A 43 -15.56 34.13 -30.76
C PRO A 43 -14.99 32.91 -31.49
N PHE A 44 -15.64 31.75 -31.33
CA PHE A 44 -15.30 30.52 -32.03
C PHE A 44 -15.35 30.65 -33.56
N SER A 45 -14.58 29.80 -34.23
CA SER A 45 -14.52 29.63 -35.68
C SER A 45 -14.91 28.21 -36.09
N GLY A 46 -15.93 27.64 -35.45
CA GLY A 46 -16.29 26.23 -35.58
C GLY A 46 -15.79 25.42 -34.39
N SER A 47 -14.61 24.79 -34.52
CA SER A 47 -14.02 23.97 -33.46
C SER A 47 -12.93 24.71 -32.68
N PHE A 48 -12.45 24.10 -31.58
CA PHE A 48 -11.30 24.59 -30.82
C PHE A 48 -10.09 24.81 -31.74
N TYR A 49 -9.65 23.76 -32.44
CA TYR A 49 -8.45 23.79 -33.29
C TYR A 49 -8.54 24.80 -34.45
N SER A 50 -9.72 24.98 -35.06
CA SER A 50 -9.89 25.99 -36.12
C SER A 50 -9.90 27.42 -35.59
N SER A 51 -10.09 27.61 -34.28
CA SER A 51 -10.10 28.92 -33.62
C SER A 51 -8.74 29.31 -33.06
N VAL A 52 -7.85 28.34 -32.76
CA VAL A 52 -6.49 28.57 -32.24
C VAL A 52 -5.69 29.58 -33.09
N PRO A 53 -5.69 29.54 -34.44
CA PRO A 53 -4.97 30.52 -35.26
C PRO A 53 -5.38 31.98 -35.02
N LYS A 54 -6.60 32.25 -34.52
CA LYS A 54 -7.06 33.61 -34.21
C LYS A 54 -6.29 34.25 -33.06
N LEU A 55 -5.70 33.43 -32.17
CA LEU A 55 -4.92 33.92 -31.03
C LEU A 55 -3.70 34.74 -31.48
N GLN A 56 -3.14 34.45 -32.66
CA GLN A 56 -2.01 35.19 -33.24
C GLN A 56 -2.26 36.70 -33.29
N SER A 57 -3.51 37.14 -33.49
CA SER A 57 -3.86 38.57 -33.57
C SER A 57 -3.75 39.33 -32.25
N VAL A 58 -3.71 38.62 -31.12
CA VAL A 58 -3.67 39.19 -29.76
C VAL A 58 -2.30 38.98 -29.10
N LEU A 59 -1.44 38.13 -29.69
CA LEU A 59 -0.08 37.93 -29.20
C LEU A 59 0.82 39.04 -29.72
N GLU A 60 1.56 39.69 -28.81
CA GLU A 60 2.66 40.57 -29.18
C GLU A 60 4.00 39.98 -28.68
N PRO A 61 5.09 40.05 -29.47
CA PRO A 61 6.35 39.36 -29.18
C PRO A 61 7.05 39.79 -27.87
N LYS A 62 6.69 40.96 -27.31
CA LYS A 62 7.36 41.54 -26.12
C LYS A 62 6.43 41.73 -24.93
N THR A 63 5.16 41.35 -25.05
CA THR A 63 4.17 41.56 -24.00
C THR A 63 3.60 40.23 -23.52
N PRO A 64 3.77 39.90 -22.23
CA PRO A 64 3.08 38.76 -21.64
C PRO A 64 1.56 38.95 -21.63
N LEU A 65 0.82 37.85 -21.68
CA LEU A 65 -0.63 37.83 -21.74
C LEU A 65 -1.18 36.58 -21.05
N PHE A 66 -2.31 36.71 -20.35
CA PHE A 66 -3.09 35.55 -19.92
C PHE A 66 -4.21 35.29 -20.91
N LEU A 67 -4.45 34.03 -21.26
CA LEU A 67 -5.51 33.61 -22.15
C LEU A 67 -6.37 32.58 -21.42
N LEU A 68 -7.64 32.91 -21.21
CA LEU A 68 -8.62 31.95 -20.71
C LEU A 68 -9.31 31.34 -21.94
N LEU A 69 -9.06 30.07 -22.20
CA LEU A 69 -9.51 29.38 -23.40
C LEU A 69 -10.62 28.39 -23.06
N ARG A 70 -11.63 28.30 -23.92
CA ARG A 70 -12.64 27.25 -23.86
C ARG A 70 -12.23 26.12 -24.81
N HIS A 71 -11.81 24.99 -24.24
CA HIS A 71 -11.36 23.82 -25.02
C HIS A 71 -12.52 22.92 -25.44
N SER A 72 -13.43 22.66 -24.50
CA SER A 72 -14.72 22.01 -24.76
C SER A 72 -15.84 22.83 -24.10
N PRO A 73 -17.13 22.57 -24.39
CA PRO A 73 -18.25 23.33 -23.83
C PRO A 73 -18.20 23.47 -22.29
N SER A 74 -17.64 22.49 -21.59
CA SER A 74 -17.53 22.48 -20.12
C SER A 74 -16.11 22.58 -19.58
N THR A 75 -15.08 22.68 -20.44
CA THR A 75 -13.67 22.71 -19.98
C THR A 75 -12.99 24.02 -20.37
N LEU A 76 -12.54 24.74 -19.34
CA LEU A 76 -11.69 25.92 -19.50
C LEU A 76 -10.25 25.57 -19.24
N VAL A 77 -9.34 26.23 -19.93
CA VAL A 77 -7.90 26.15 -19.67
C VAL A 77 -7.34 27.56 -19.53
N ALA A 78 -6.50 27.74 -18.51
CA ALA A 78 -5.81 29.01 -18.29
C ALA A 78 -4.40 28.90 -18.86
N LEU A 79 -4.15 29.58 -19.97
CA LEU A 79 -2.84 29.67 -20.60
C LEU A 79 -2.15 30.97 -20.19
N THR A 80 -0.90 30.89 -19.76
CA THR A 80 -0.04 32.03 -19.46
C THR A 80 1.06 32.10 -20.51
N TYR A 81 1.01 33.14 -21.35
CA TYR A 81 2.01 33.40 -22.38
C TYR A 81 3.02 34.44 -21.86
N ILE A 82 4.30 34.05 -21.76
CA ILE A 82 5.39 34.94 -21.36
C ILE A 82 6.51 34.84 -22.40
N PRO A 83 6.58 35.78 -23.37
CA PRO A 83 7.60 35.71 -24.40
C PRO A 83 9.00 35.86 -23.84
N SER A 84 9.96 35.16 -24.44
CA SER A 84 11.38 35.24 -24.08
C SER A 84 11.98 36.64 -24.27
N ASP A 85 11.41 37.48 -25.12
CA ASP A 85 11.86 38.86 -25.35
C ASP A 85 11.18 39.90 -24.45
N ALA A 86 10.24 39.51 -23.59
CA ALA A 86 9.61 40.42 -22.64
C ALA A 86 10.62 40.94 -21.59
N GLY A 87 10.43 42.19 -21.15
CA GLY A 87 11.23 42.78 -20.08
C GLY A 87 11.11 41.99 -18.76
N VAL A 88 12.21 41.88 -18.01
CA VAL A 88 12.30 41.06 -16.77
C VAL A 88 11.18 41.39 -15.78
N ARG A 89 10.85 42.68 -15.60
CA ARG A 89 9.76 43.11 -14.71
C ARG A 89 8.41 42.50 -15.10
N ALA A 90 8.08 42.51 -16.39
CA ALA A 90 6.82 41.97 -16.89
C ALA A 90 6.77 40.44 -16.74
N LYS A 91 7.88 39.74 -17.05
CA LYS A 91 7.99 38.29 -16.86
C LYS A 91 7.72 37.89 -15.41
N THR A 92 8.40 38.53 -14.46
CA THR A 92 8.24 38.25 -13.03
C THR A 92 6.82 38.55 -12.57
N LEU A 93 6.24 39.65 -13.03
CA LEU A 93 4.90 40.08 -12.64
C LEU A 93 3.80 39.12 -13.14
N PHE A 94 3.85 38.69 -14.40
CA PHE A 94 2.90 37.69 -14.93
C PHE A 94 3.13 36.31 -14.31
N ALA A 95 4.39 35.87 -14.18
CA ALA A 95 4.71 34.58 -13.56
C ALA A 95 4.22 34.49 -12.10
N SER A 96 4.36 35.57 -11.32
CA SER A 96 3.92 35.63 -9.92
C SER A 96 2.41 35.86 -9.74
N THR A 97 1.70 36.24 -10.81
CA THR A 97 0.24 36.48 -10.78
C THR A 97 -0.57 35.30 -11.32
N ARG A 98 0.04 34.36 -12.09
CA ARG A 98 -0.63 33.18 -12.68
C ARG A 98 -1.50 32.42 -11.69
N ALA A 99 -0.98 32.08 -10.51
CA ALA A 99 -1.72 31.32 -9.51
C ALA A 99 -2.86 32.14 -8.87
N SER A 100 -2.67 33.46 -8.71
CA SER A 100 -3.71 34.36 -8.20
C SER A 100 -4.91 34.43 -9.13
N LEU A 101 -4.67 34.58 -10.44
CA LEU A 101 -5.71 34.66 -11.46
C LEU A 101 -6.65 33.44 -11.41
N VAL A 102 -6.07 32.23 -11.43
CA VAL A 102 -6.84 30.98 -11.41
C VAL A 102 -7.59 30.83 -10.08
N ARG A 103 -6.96 31.20 -8.97
CA ARG A 103 -7.59 31.12 -7.64
C ARG A 103 -8.76 32.09 -7.48
N GLU A 104 -8.65 33.30 -8.01
CA GLU A 104 -9.69 34.33 -7.88
C GLU A 104 -10.89 34.07 -8.80
N LEU A 105 -10.67 33.52 -9.99
CA LEU A 105 -11.76 33.16 -10.91
C LEU A 105 -12.44 31.82 -10.57
N GLY A 106 -11.83 31.02 -9.70
CA GLY A 106 -12.28 29.69 -9.28
C GLY A 106 -11.45 28.59 -9.91
N SER A 107 -10.53 28.01 -9.13
CA SER A 107 -9.59 26.98 -9.61
C SER A 107 -10.28 25.73 -10.16
N GLU A 108 -11.47 25.43 -9.64
CA GLU A 108 -12.32 24.30 -10.02
C GLU A 108 -12.90 24.41 -11.44
N LYS A 109 -12.94 25.62 -12.00
CA LYS A 109 -13.47 25.85 -13.35
C LYS A 109 -12.45 25.54 -14.45
N PHE A 110 -11.17 25.47 -14.10
CA PHE A 110 -10.09 25.23 -15.04
C PHE A 110 -9.64 23.78 -14.95
N ALA A 111 -9.72 23.05 -16.08
CA ALA A 111 -9.26 21.68 -16.16
C ALA A 111 -7.73 21.59 -16.16
N THR A 112 -7.08 22.50 -16.87
CA THR A 112 -5.62 22.53 -17.01
C THR A 112 -5.11 23.97 -17.02
N THR A 113 -3.85 24.14 -16.60
CA THR A 113 -3.16 25.43 -16.69
C THR A 113 -1.86 25.25 -17.46
N ILE A 114 -1.66 26.04 -18.50
CA ILE A 114 -0.56 25.91 -19.46
C ILE A 114 0.35 27.12 -19.32
N PHE A 115 1.65 26.88 -19.45
CA PHE A 115 2.66 27.93 -19.55
C PHE A 115 3.30 27.83 -20.93
N ALA A 116 3.38 28.94 -21.64
CA ALA A 116 3.95 29.02 -22.97
C ALA A 116 4.94 30.18 -23.06
N THR A 117 6.07 29.95 -23.71
CA THR A 117 7.12 30.97 -23.93
C THR A 117 7.24 31.38 -25.40
N GLU A 118 6.90 30.48 -26.31
CA GLU A 118 6.98 30.73 -27.76
C GLU A 118 5.58 30.94 -28.36
N GLU A 119 5.47 31.72 -29.42
CA GLU A 119 4.19 31.95 -30.10
C GLU A 119 3.63 30.65 -30.70
N GLU A 120 4.51 29.79 -31.23
CA GLU A 120 4.12 28.50 -31.81
C GLU A 120 3.46 27.59 -30.77
N GLU A 121 3.86 27.65 -29.49
CA GLU A 121 3.25 26.87 -28.41
C GLU A 121 1.80 27.28 -28.10
N VAL A 122 1.40 28.49 -28.50
CA VAL A 122 0.04 29.01 -28.33
C VAL A 122 -0.81 28.77 -29.58
N VAL A 123 -0.20 28.90 -30.77
CA VAL A 123 -0.93 28.97 -32.06
C VAL A 123 -0.86 27.66 -32.86
N SER A 124 0.10 26.78 -32.58
CA SER A 124 0.25 25.52 -33.31
C SER A 124 -0.80 24.48 -32.90
N GLU A 125 -1.64 24.08 -33.85
CA GLU A 125 -2.60 22.99 -33.67
C GLU A 125 -1.91 21.68 -33.25
N LYS A 126 -0.73 21.40 -33.80
CA LYS A 126 0.03 20.18 -33.50
C LYS A 126 0.37 20.09 -32.01
N VAL A 127 0.85 21.19 -31.43
CA VAL A 127 1.21 21.26 -30.00
C VAL A 127 -0.03 21.07 -29.12
N TRP A 128 -1.17 21.65 -29.49
CA TRP A 128 -2.42 21.43 -28.77
C TRP A 128 -2.87 19.97 -28.81
N ARG A 129 -2.74 19.31 -29.96
CA ARG A 129 -3.07 17.88 -30.09
C ARG A 129 -2.14 17.00 -29.25
N GLU A 130 -0.85 17.31 -29.19
CA GLU A 130 0.11 16.60 -28.33
C GLU A 130 -0.26 16.75 -26.85
N ARG A 131 -0.62 17.97 -26.40
CA ARG A 131 -1.07 18.22 -25.02
C ARG A 131 -2.37 17.49 -24.67
N ASP A 132 -3.31 17.39 -25.61
CA ASP A 132 -4.57 16.69 -25.38
C ASP A 132 -4.37 15.17 -25.24
N LEU A 133 -3.35 14.61 -25.90
CA LEU A 133 -2.95 13.22 -25.71
C LEU A 133 -2.31 13.03 -24.33
N GLU A 134 -1.35 13.90 -23.97
CA GLU A 134 -0.69 13.87 -22.66
C GLU A 134 -1.68 14.02 -21.48
N GLY A 135 -2.64 14.94 -21.60
CA GLY A 135 -3.65 15.20 -20.58
C GLY A 135 -4.68 14.08 -20.39
N ASN A 136 -4.92 13.25 -21.40
CA ASN A 136 -5.82 12.10 -21.33
C ASN A 136 -5.16 10.82 -20.77
N GLY A 137 -3.94 10.93 -20.23
CA GLY A 137 -3.18 9.77 -19.73
C GLY A 137 -2.69 8.84 -20.84
N VAL A 138 -2.84 9.25 -22.11
CA VAL A 138 -2.18 8.60 -23.24
C VAL A 138 -0.77 9.16 -23.26
N GLN A 139 0.19 8.42 -22.68
CA GLN A 139 1.61 8.80 -22.70
C GLN A 139 2.13 8.81 -24.14
N SER A 140 1.89 9.93 -24.83
CA SER A 140 2.50 10.29 -26.12
C SER A 140 3.48 11.44 -25.96
N ALA A 141 3.96 11.69 -24.73
CA ALA A 141 5.23 12.37 -24.57
C ALA A 141 6.29 11.51 -25.25
N SER A 142 7.22 12.12 -25.97
CA SER A 142 8.37 11.44 -26.62
C SER A 142 9.23 10.58 -25.67
N TYR A 143 8.90 10.58 -24.39
CA TYR A 143 9.55 9.85 -23.30
C TYR A 143 8.46 9.16 -22.49
N THR A 144 8.51 7.83 -22.44
CA THR A 144 7.72 7.04 -21.51
C THR A 144 8.15 7.36 -20.08
N ARG A 145 7.31 7.05 -19.09
CA ARG A 145 7.73 7.12 -17.68
C ARG A 145 9.05 6.38 -17.44
N GLU A 146 9.29 5.29 -18.16
CA GLU A 146 10.53 4.50 -18.10
C GLU A 146 11.75 5.22 -18.67
N ASP A 147 11.57 6.14 -19.62
CA ASP A 147 12.64 6.95 -20.20
C ASP A 147 13.06 8.12 -19.30
N LEU A 148 12.17 8.54 -18.38
CA LEU A 148 12.43 9.59 -17.39
C LEU A 148 13.01 9.06 -16.07
N MET A 149 13.05 7.73 -15.89
CA MET A 149 13.60 7.10 -14.70
C MET A 149 15.11 6.93 -14.80
N ASP A 150 15.80 7.33 -13.73
CA ASP A 150 17.22 7.05 -13.55
C ASP A 150 17.48 5.53 -13.44
N GLU A 151 18.71 5.10 -13.73
CA GLU A 151 19.10 3.68 -13.69
C GLU A 151 18.77 3.03 -12.33
N LYS A 152 19.06 3.73 -11.23
CA LYS A 152 18.75 3.28 -9.87
C LYS A 152 17.25 3.17 -9.60
N GLU A 153 16.44 4.05 -10.17
CA GLU A 153 14.99 4.00 -10.00
C GLU A 153 14.40 2.80 -10.75
N ARG A 154 14.93 2.49 -11.93
CA ARG A 154 14.57 1.31 -12.71
C ARG A 154 14.91 0.00 -11.99
N GLU A 155 16.08 -0.06 -11.36
CA GLU A 155 16.48 -1.23 -10.53
C GLU A 155 15.54 -1.42 -9.33
N LEU A 156 15.18 -0.35 -8.63
CA LEU A 156 14.29 -0.42 -7.47
C LEU A 156 12.86 -0.82 -7.85
N ASP A 157 12.33 -0.33 -8.97
CA ASP A 157 11.01 -0.74 -9.46
C ASP A 157 11.00 -2.22 -9.86
N ALA A 158 12.07 -2.71 -10.49
CA ALA A 158 12.22 -4.11 -10.83
C ALA A 158 12.24 -5.02 -9.59
N VAL A 159 12.97 -4.63 -8.54
CA VAL A 159 12.98 -5.37 -7.26
C VAL A 159 11.60 -5.38 -6.63
N ARG A 160 10.93 -4.22 -6.57
CA ARG A 160 9.59 -4.11 -5.99
C ARG A 160 8.57 -4.98 -6.72
N ARG A 161 8.61 -5.00 -8.05
CA ARG A 161 7.73 -5.84 -8.88
C ARG A 161 8.00 -7.33 -8.63
N ALA A 162 9.27 -7.73 -8.57
CA ALA A 162 9.64 -9.11 -8.27
C ALA A 162 9.21 -9.53 -6.85
N GLU A 163 9.29 -8.64 -5.86
CA GLU A 163 8.77 -8.89 -4.51
C GLU A 163 7.25 -9.04 -4.50
N ASP A 164 6.53 -8.18 -5.22
CA ASP A 164 5.08 -8.23 -5.30
C ASP A 164 4.62 -9.52 -6.03
N GLU A 165 5.27 -9.92 -7.11
CA GLU A 165 5.02 -11.20 -7.78
C GLU A 165 5.29 -12.39 -6.85
N ALA A 166 6.40 -12.36 -6.10
CA ALA A 166 6.73 -13.39 -5.11
C ALA A 166 5.74 -13.42 -3.94
N ARG A 167 5.17 -12.27 -3.55
CA ARG A 167 4.12 -12.17 -2.52
C ARG A 167 2.78 -12.71 -2.98
N HIS A 168 2.45 -12.58 -4.26
CA HIS A 168 1.18 -13.03 -4.84
C HIS A 168 1.24 -14.46 -5.42
N GLY A 169 2.41 -15.09 -5.44
CA GLY A 169 2.56 -16.51 -5.75
C GLY A 169 1.77 -17.40 -4.77
N THR A 170 1.01 -18.35 -5.30
CA THR A 170 0.13 -19.32 -4.62
C THR A 170 0.84 -20.31 -3.68
N ALA A 171 2.04 -19.99 -3.19
CA ALA A 171 2.68 -20.77 -2.15
C ALA A 171 1.90 -20.54 -0.84
N GLY A 172 1.06 -21.52 -0.47
CA GLY A 172 0.31 -21.50 0.77
C GLY A 172 1.21 -21.12 1.94
N ARG A 173 0.98 -19.91 2.48
CA ARG A 173 1.58 -19.48 3.73
C ARG A 173 0.78 -20.12 4.85
N ASP A 174 1.45 -20.92 5.69
CA ASP A 174 0.88 -21.34 6.97
C ASP A 174 0.65 -20.07 7.81
N VAL A 175 -0.60 -19.81 8.20
CA VAL A 175 -1.03 -18.63 8.96
C VAL A 175 -0.67 -18.87 10.43
N GLY A 176 0.63 -18.89 10.72
CA GLY A 176 1.20 -18.90 12.05
C GLY A 176 2.40 -17.95 12.13
N THR A 177 2.66 -17.42 13.32
CA THR A 177 3.87 -16.61 13.59
C THR A 177 5.10 -17.41 13.14
N GLY A 178 5.81 -16.91 12.13
CA GLY A 178 6.93 -17.61 11.48
C GLY A 178 6.68 -18.08 10.04
N GLY A 179 5.58 -17.64 9.39
CA GLY A 179 5.32 -17.69 7.94
C GLY A 179 6.23 -18.63 7.14
N THR A 180 5.91 -19.91 7.13
CA THR A 180 6.67 -20.89 6.36
C THR A 180 6.10 -20.95 4.94
N LEU A 181 6.95 -20.64 3.96
CA LEU A 181 6.66 -20.90 2.55
C LEU A 181 6.64 -22.42 2.33
N GLY A 182 5.51 -22.94 1.85
CA GLY A 182 5.47 -24.28 1.25
C GLY A 182 6.45 -24.39 0.09
N ARG A 183 6.95 -25.61 -0.18
CA ARG A 183 7.92 -25.93 -1.24
C ARG A 183 7.62 -25.19 -2.55
N VAL A 184 8.42 -24.18 -2.88
CA VAL A 184 8.54 -23.67 -4.25
C VAL A 184 9.82 -24.24 -4.85
N SER A 185 9.67 -25.12 -5.83
CA SER A 185 10.70 -25.52 -6.79
C SER A 185 12.11 -25.79 -6.23
N GLY A 186 12.26 -26.76 -5.32
CA GLY A 186 13.56 -27.36 -4.99
C GLY A 186 14.59 -26.46 -4.29
N ILE A 187 14.25 -25.22 -3.94
CA ILE A 187 15.11 -24.30 -3.19
C ILE A 187 14.41 -23.96 -1.87
N PHE A 188 15.08 -24.22 -0.75
CA PHE A 188 14.59 -23.91 0.60
C PHE A 188 14.65 -22.39 0.83
N ALA A 189 13.62 -21.66 0.43
CA ALA A 189 13.44 -20.26 0.79
C ALA A 189 12.37 -20.16 1.89
N GLY A 190 12.85 -20.03 3.13
CA GLY A 190 12.03 -20.06 4.35
C GLY A 190 12.72 -20.96 5.38
N GLY A 191 13.05 -20.42 6.55
CA GLY A 191 14.02 -20.95 7.51
C GLY A 191 13.70 -22.28 8.22
N SER A 192 13.03 -23.22 7.56
CA SER A 192 12.88 -24.59 8.05
C SER A 192 13.56 -25.56 7.09
N VAL A 193 14.84 -25.83 7.36
CA VAL A 193 15.51 -27.03 6.84
C VAL A 193 14.73 -28.22 7.39
N ASN A 194 14.17 -29.05 6.51
CA ASN A 194 13.61 -30.32 6.93
C ASN A 194 14.77 -31.21 7.37
N MET A 195 15.14 -31.15 8.64
CA MET A 195 16.22 -31.93 9.24
C MET A 195 15.62 -33.25 9.73
N PRO A 196 15.78 -34.36 8.98
CA PRO A 196 15.28 -35.65 9.45
C PRO A 196 16.10 -36.06 10.67
N MET A 197 15.42 -36.26 11.80
CA MET A 197 16.00 -36.86 12.99
C MET A 197 15.45 -38.26 13.19
N PRO A 198 16.27 -39.21 13.66
CA PRO A 198 15.78 -40.46 14.22
C PRO A 198 14.77 -40.19 15.35
N VAL A 199 13.71 -41.00 15.38
CA VAL A 199 12.66 -40.94 16.39
C VAL A 199 12.58 -42.32 17.04
N ASP A 200 12.70 -42.35 18.36
CA ASP A 200 12.56 -43.59 19.14
C ASP A 200 11.17 -44.20 18.94
N ASP A 201 11.10 -45.52 18.88
CA ASP A 201 9.82 -46.20 18.63
C ASP A 201 8.81 -45.97 19.76
N ASP A 202 9.27 -45.78 21.00
CA ASP A 202 8.43 -45.40 22.15
C ASP A 202 7.64 -44.10 21.92
N VAL A 203 8.23 -43.15 21.19
CA VAL A 203 7.55 -41.90 20.82
C VAL A 203 6.40 -42.19 19.86
N LYS A 204 6.63 -43.05 18.86
CA LYS A 204 5.60 -43.41 17.88
C LYS A 204 4.45 -44.13 18.55
N TYR A 205 4.74 -45.08 19.44
CA TYR A 205 3.71 -45.80 20.20
C TYR A 205 2.89 -44.84 21.09
N ALA A 206 3.56 -43.94 21.83
CA ALA A 206 2.87 -42.99 22.69
C ALA A 206 1.97 -42.01 21.91
N LEU A 207 2.37 -41.61 20.70
CA LEU A 207 1.55 -40.76 19.83
C LEU A 207 0.38 -41.52 19.21
N GLN A 208 0.56 -42.78 18.80
CA GLN A 208 -0.52 -43.60 18.24
C GLN A 208 -1.62 -43.91 19.26
N SER A 209 -1.24 -44.08 20.53
CA SER A 209 -2.16 -44.46 21.61
C SER A 209 -2.56 -43.28 22.49
N ILE A 210 -2.58 -42.04 21.96
CA ILE A 210 -2.95 -40.87 22.77
C ILE A 210 -4.46 -40.90 23.08
N GLU A 211 -4.80 -40.89 24.36
CA GLU A 211 -6.18 -40.93 24.86
C GLU A 211 -6.65 -39.55 25.35
N ASP A 212 -7.94 -39.43 25.67
CA ASP A 212 -8.55 -38.20 26.17
C ASP A 212 -7.88 -37.70 27.46
N GLY A 213 -7.50 -36.41 27.47
CA GLY A 213 -6.77 -35.79 28.59
C GLY A 213 -5.34 -36.29 28.78
N GLN A 214 -4.71 -36.93 27.78
CA GLN A 214 -3.32 -37.37 27.87
C GLN A 214 -2.34 -36.29 27.37
N LEU A 215 -1.22 -36.15 28.08
CA LEU A 215 -0.11 -35.27 27.73
C LEU A 215 1.14 -36.10 27.41
N VAL A 216 1.57 -36.08 26.15
CA VAL A 216 2.79 -36.76 25.67
C VAL A 216 3.89 -35.73 25.47
N GLN A 217 4.99 -35.85 26.21
CA GLN A 217 6.12 -34.92 26.15
C GLN A 217 7.33 -35.56 25.48
N LEU A 218 7.92 -34.83 24.54
CA LEU A 218 9.12 -35.23 23.81
C LEU A 218 10.30 -34.32 24.14
N SER A 219 11.48 -34.90 24.09
CA SER A 219 12.75 -34.20 24.15
C SER A 219 13.66 -34.65 23.02
N ILE A 220 14.57 -33.77 22.63
CA ILE A 220 15.65 -34.08 21.70
C ILE A 220 16.92 -34.27 22.53
N ASP A 221 17.54 -35.43 22.38
CA ASP A 221 18.89 -35.65 22.89
C ASP A 221 19.89 -34.95 21.96
N VAL A 222 20.49 -33.88 22.46
CA VAL A 222 21.40 -33.01 21.68
C VAL A 222 22.68 -33.72 21.22
N ARG A 223 23.06 -34.83 21.87
CA ARG A 223 24.27 -35.59 21.48
C ARG A 223 24.01 -36.60 20.39
N SER A 224 22.87 -37.29 20.46
CA SER A 224 22.48 -38.32 19.50
C SER A 224 21.52 -37.80 18.41
N GLU A 225 21.10 -36.54 18.50
CA GLU A 225 20.13 -35.90 17.60
C GLU A 225 18.87 -36.75 17.39
N THR A 226 18.43 -37.43 18.46
CA THR A 226 17.32 -38.37 18.45
C THR A 226 16.17 -37.83 19.31
N VAL A 227 14.94 -37.99 18.83
CA VAL A 227 13.72 -37.62 19.56
C VAL A 227 13.34 -38.75 20.52
N LYS A 228 13.24 -38.42 21.80
CA LYS A 228 12.95 -39.35 22.90
C LYS A 228 11.68 -38.97 23.65
N LEU A 229 10.97 -39.98 24.15
CA LEU A 229 9.83 -39.80 25.03
C LEU A 229 10.31 -39.40 26.44
N VAL A 230 9.71 -38.36 27.01
CA VAL A 230 9.98 -37.91 28.40
C VAL A 230 8.92 -38.45 29.33
N SER A 231 7.66 -38.19 29.02
CA SER A 231 6.51 -38.67 29.79
C SER A 231 5.28 -38.82 28.91
N ALA A 232 4.38 -39.71 29.33
CA ALA A 232 3.04 -39.87 28.79
C ALA A 232 2.08 -39.89 29.98
N ASP A 233 1.67 -38.70 30.43
CA ASP A 233 0.84 -38.53 31.61
C ASP A 233 -0.64 -38.60 31.22
N SER A 234 -1.41 -39.51 31.83
CA SER A 234 -2.87 -39.64 31.61
C SER A 234 -3.67 -38.79 32.60
N ASN A 235 -4.91 -38.41 32.22
CA ASN A 235 -5.83 -37.63 33.05
C ASN A 235 -5.29 -36.26 33.51
N VAL A 236 -4.57 -35.56 32.63
CA VAL A 236 -4.03 -34.23 32.89
C VAL A 236 -5.10 -33.17 32.61
N SER A 237 -5.48 -32.40 33.63
CA SER A 237 -6.40 -31.28 33.44
C SER A 237 -5.72 -30.12 32.71
N PRO A 238 -6.47 -29.25 31.98
CA PRO A 238 -5.87 -28.13 31.26
C PRO A 238 -5.08 -27.15 32.15
N ASN A 239 -5.41 -27.07 33.45
CA ASN A 239 -4.68 -26.23 34.41
C ASN A 239 -3.34 -26.84 34.83
N ASP A 240 -3.22 -28.17 34.76
CA ASP A 240 -2.03 -28.90 35.22
C ASP A 240 -0.97 -29.06 34.13
N VAL A 241 -1.32 -28.84 32.84
CA VAL A 241 -0.41 -28.97 31.70
C VAL A 241 0.87 -28.15 31.91
N ALA A 242 0.74 -26.88 32.31
CA ALA A 242 1.88 -26.00 32.55
C ALA A 242 2.84 -26.53 33.63
N SER A 243 2.32 -27.21 34.65
CA SER A 243 3.13 -27.76 35.75
C SER A 243 3.96 -28.98 35.36
N LYS A 244 3.57 -29.67 34.28
CA LYS A 244 4.22 -30.88 33.78
C LYS A 244 5.34 -30.59 32.79
N ILE A 245 5.34 -29.40 32.19
CA ILE A 245 6.33 -28.98 31.21
C ILE A 245 7.52 -28.33 31.91
N SER A 246 8.73 -28.70 31.50
CA SER A 246 9.98 -28.15 32.03
C SER A 246 10.14 -26.65 31.75
N ASP A 247 10.58 -25.89 32.75
CA ASP A 247 10.95 -24.47 32.64
C ASP A 247 12.44 -24.26 32.30
N SER A 248 13.25 -25.33 32.33
CA SER A 248 14.70 -25.27 32.18
C SER A 248 15.19 -25.70 30.80
N SER A 249 14.40 -26.51 30.09
CA SER A 249 14.76 -27.07 28.78
C SER A 249 13.59 -27.05 27.81
N PRO A 250 13.83 -26.88 26.49
CA PRO A 250 12.77 -26.89 25.51
C PRO A 250 12.10 -28.27 25.42
N ARG A 251 10.80 -28.27 25.13
CA ARG A 251 9.99 -29.48 25.00
C ARG A 251 9.00 -29.33 23.85
N TYR A 252 8.70 -30.45 23.21
CA TYR A 252 7.46 -30.60 22.45
C TYR A 252 6.48 -31.38 23.29
N ALA A 253 5.22 -30.98 23.27
CA ALA A 253 4.16 -31.74 23.91
C ALA A 253 2.96 -31.86 22.98
N TYR A 254 2.28 -33.00 23.07
CA TYR A 254 1.00 -33.26 22.43
C TYR A 254 -0.01 -33.42 23.56
N TYR A 255 -1.00 -32.54 23.57
CA TYR A 255 -2.06 -32.57 24.55
C TYR A 255 -3.39 -32.83 23.88
N HIS A 256 -4.04 -33.92 24.25
CA HIS A 256 -5.39 -34.21 23.80
C HIS A 256 -6.37 -33.55 24.77
N TYR A 257 -7.14 -32.57 24.28
CA TYR A 257 -7.97 -31.74 25.15
C TYR A 257 -9.21 -32.50 25.63
N PRO A 258 -9.44 -32.63 26.96
CA PRO A 258 -10.56 -33.38 27.55
C PRO A 258 -11.91 -33.09 26.93
N GLY A 259 -12.60 -34.13 26.45
CA GLY A 259 -13.94 -34.02 25.89
C GLY A 259 -14.00 -33.42 24.47
N SER A 260 -12.89 -33.39 23.75
CA SER A 260 -12.82 -32.98 22.34
C SER A 260 -11.86 -33.89 21.56
N ASP A 261 -12.05 -34.04 20.25
CA ASP A 261 -11.13 -34.81 19.39
C ASP A 261 -9.86 -34.00 18.99
N VAL A 262 -9.61 -32.87 19.65
CA VAL A 262 -8.57 -31.91 19.25
C VAL A 262 -7.27 -32.19 20.00
N VAL A 263 -6.22 -32.50 19.23
CA VAL A 263 -4.85 -32.60 19.75
C VAL A 263 -4.10 -31.30 19.48
N VAL A 264 -3.67 -30.64 20.56
CA VAL A 264 -2.90 -29.41 20.50
C VAL A 264 -1.41 -29.75 20.54
N PHE A 265 -0.67 -29.32 19.52
CA PHE A 265 0.79 -29.35 19.54
C PHE A 265 1.31 -28.14 20.30
N ILE A 266 2.15 -28.36 21.30
CA ILE A 266 2.70 -27.33 22.17
C ILE A 266 4.23 -27.36 22.03
N TYR A 267 4.83 -26.23 21.67
CA TYR A 267 6.26 -26.03 21.69
C TYR A 267 6.63 -25.01 22.76
N THR A 268 7.35 -25.45 23.80
CA THR A 268 7.90 -24.57 24.82
C THR A 268 9.41 -24.43 24.65
N CYS A 269 9.89 -23.18 24.66
CA CYS A 269 11.31 -22.87 24.51
C CYS A 269 11.76 -21.86 25.57
N PRO A 270 12.10 -22.32 26.79
CA PRO A 270 12.60 -21.44 27.84
C PRO A 270 13.88 -20.70 27.43
N SER A 271 13.93 -19.40 27.73
CA SER A 271 15.08 -18.53 27.43
C SER A 271 16.37 -18.95 28.13
N GLY A 272 16.27 -19.66 29.26
CA GLY A 272 17.39 -20.20 30.03
C GLY A 272 18.11 -21.40 29.40
N SER A 273 17.55 -22.01 28.36
CA SER A 273 18.19 -23.14 27.65
C SER A 273 19.34 -22.69 26.74
N SER A 274 20.23 -23.60 26.32
CA SER A 274 21.39 -23.23 25.50
C SER A 274 20.99 -22.78 24.08
N ILE A 275 21.79 -21.92 23.44
CA ILE A 275 21.53 -21.48 22.05
C ILE A 275 21.44 -22.70 21.12
N LYS A 276 22.29 -23.72 21.32
CA LYS A 276 22.27 -24.95 20.53
C LYS A 276 20.94 -25.68 20.66
N GLU A 277 20.43 -25.85 21.88
CA GLU A 277 19.12 -26.48 22.10
C GLU A 277 18.00 -25.66 21.47
N ARG A 278 17.96 -24.34 21.71
CA ARG A 278 16.90 -23.50 21.14
C ARG A 278 16.88 -23.56 19.60
N MET A 279 18.04 -23.52 18.96
CA MET A 279 18.14 -23.66 17.50
C MET A 279 17.70 -25.04 17.03
N LEU A 280 18.07 -26.11 17.76
CA LEU A 280 17.72 -27.48 17.40
C LEU A 280 16.20 -27.71 17.44
N TYR A 281 15.53 -27.25 18.49
CA TYR A 281 14.07 -27.34 18.60
C TYR A 281 13.38 -26.39 17.60
N ALA A 282 13.83 -25.15 17.44
CA ALA A 282 13.21 -24.26 16.44
C ALA A 282 13.29 -24.82 15.01
N SER A 283 14.43 -25.46 14.66
CA SER A 283 14.65 -26.01 13.31
C SER A 283 13.88 -27.32 13.06
N THR A 284 13.63 -28.12 14.11
CA THR A 284 12.95 -29.42 13.99
C THR A 284 11.46 -29.41 14.33
N ARG A 285 10.90 -28.24 14.67
CA ARG A 285 9.46 -28.08 14.94
C ARG A 285 8.58 -28.69 13.86
N ARG A 286 8.89 -28.43 12.59
CA ARG A 286 8.12 -28.95 11.45
C ARG A 286 8.15 -30.49 11.41
N MET A 287 9.30 -31.09 11.70
CA MET A 287 9.44 -32.53 11.78
C MET A 287 8.54 -33.08 12.89
N ALA A 288 8.52 -32.45 14.07
CA ALA A 288 7.65 -32.88 15.16
C ALA A 288 6.16 -32.83 14.75
N VAL A 289 5.68 -31.72 14.19
CA VAL A 289 4.29 -31.62 13.69
C VAL A 289 3.98 -32.72 12.66
N THR A 290 4.88 -32.92 11.68
CA THR A 290 4.71 -33.95 10.64
C THR A 290 4.74 -35.36 11.23
N LEU A 291 5.54 -35.59 12.28
CA LEU A 291 5.59 -36.85 13.02
C LEU A 291 4.24 -37.16 13.64
N GLY A 292 3.62 -36.22 14.36
CA GLY A 292 2.28 -36.41 14.92
C GLY A 292 1.23 -36.74 13.85
N GLU A 293 1.21 -35.98 12.76
CA GLU A 293 0.30 -36.23 11.62
C GLU A 293 0.53 -37.62 10.99
N SER A 294 1.80 -38.04 10.85
CA SER A 294 2.14 -39.37 10.31
C SER A 294 1.69 -40.54 11.19
N GLN A 295 1.53 -40.30 12.50
CA GLN A 295 1.03 -41.29 13.46
C GLN A 295 -0.51 -41.26 13.57
N GLY A 296 -1.20 -40.47 12.73
CA GLY A 296 -2.66 -40.39 12.67
C GLY A 296 -3.27 -39.29 13.54
N LEU A 297 -2.46 -38.41 14.14
CA LEU A 297 -2.99 -37.30 14.94
C LEU A 297 -3.48 -36.17 14.06
N LYS A 298 -4.69 -35.68 14.36
CA LYS A 298 -5.24 -34.49 13.72
C LYS A 298 -4.80 -33.24 14.49
N LEU A 299 -3.63 -32.71 14.16
CA LEU A 299 -3.09 -31.50 14.79
C LEU A 299 -3.77 -30.25 14.23
N GLU A 300 -4.93 -29.90 14.78
CA GLU A 300 -5.68 -28.72 14.32
C GLU A 300 -5.05 -27.41 14.81
N LYS A 301 -4.30 -27.45 15.92
CA LYS A 301 -3.84 -26.26 16.63
C LYS A 301 -2.41 -26.41 17.12
N LYS A 302 -1.66 -25.31 17.04
CA LYS A 302 -0.24 -25.23 17.38
C LYS A 302 -0.03 -24.03 18.31
N ILE A 303 0.46 -24.27 19.51
CA ILE A 303 0.80 -23.24 20.50
C ILE A 303 2.32 -23.18 20.64
N GLU A 304 2.86 -21.97 20.70
CA GLU A 304 4.24 -21.73 21.06
C GLU A 304 4.28 -20.86 22.32
N GLY A 305 5.16 -21.21 23.26
CA GLY A 305 5.37 -20.47 24.49
C GLY A 305 6.84 -20.33 24.83
N SER A 306 7.23 -19.17 25.35
CA SER A 306 8.59 -18.95 25.88
C SER A 306 8.74 -19.50 27.30
N ALA A 307 7.63 -19.81 27.97
CA ALA A 307 7.60 -20.43 29.29
C ALA A 307 6.38 -21.37 29.45
N PRO A 308 6.46 -22.40 30.30
CA PRO A 308 5.31 -23.27 30.59
C PRO A 308 4.08 -22.53 31.11
N LEU A 309 4.28 -21.45 31.86
CA LEU A 309 3.20 -20.63 32.44
C LEU A 309 2.35 -19.90 31.38
N GLU A 310 2.85 -19.74 30.16
CA GLU A 310 2.08 -19.16 29.05
C GLU A 310 1.02 -20.15 28.51
N ILE A 311 1.21 -21.46 28.79
CA ILE A 311 0.29 -22.53 28.43
C ILE A 311 -0.84 -22.58 29.48
N THR A 312 -1.68 -21.56 29.48
CA THR A 312 -2.85 -21.48 30.38
C THR A 312 -4.02 -22.30 29.84
N ALA A 313 -4.91 -22.73 30.74
CA ALA A 313 -6.15 -23.40 30.35
C ALA A 313 -7.03 -22.54 29.41
N SER A 314 -7.05 -21.21 29.61
CA SER A 314 -7.76 -20.28 28.70
C SER A 314 -7.17 -20.35 27.30
N ARG A 315 -5.84 -20.33 27.18
CA ARG A 315 -5.16 -20.40 25.89
C ARG A 315 -5.43 -21.72 25.17
N LEU A 316 -5.39 -22.85 25.89
CA LEU A 316 -5.74 -24.15 25.33
C LEU A 316 -7.21 -24.18 24.87
N GLN A 317 -8.13 -23.62 25.66
CA GLN A 317 -9.55 -23.55 25.31
C GLN A 317 -9.81 -22.66 24.09
N GLU A 318 -9.12 -21.53 23.96
CA GLU A 318 -9.23 -20.62 22.80
C GLU A 318 -8.80 -21.30 21.50
N GLU A 319 -7.82 -22.20 21.54
CA GLU A 319 -7.41 -22.94 20.35
C GLU A 319 -8.47 -23.97 19.93
N VAL A 320 -9.10 -24.66 20.89
CA VAL A 320 -10.19 -25.62 20.65
C VAL A 320 -11.45 -24.90 20.17
N ASN A 321 -11.82 -23.81 20.84
CA ASN A 321 -12.99 -22.98 20.54
C ASN A 321 -12.54 -21.51 20.37
N PRO A 322 -12.17 -21.10 19.13
CA PRO A 322 -11.76 -19.74 18.88
C PRO A 322 -12.89 -18.77 19.22
N PRO A 323 -12.64 -17.73 20.03
CA PRO A 323 -13.66 -16.73 20.29
C PRO A 323 -14.06 -16.08 18.96
N GLN A 324 -15.37 -16.01 18.70
CA GLN A 324 -15.87 -15.14 17.64
C GLN A 324 -15.65 -13.70 18.08
N ASP A 325 -14.59 -13.07 17.57
CA ASP A 325 -14.39 -11.63 17.73
C ASP A 325 -15.46 -10.91 16.89
N GLU A 326 -16.65 -10.78 17.46
CA GLU A 326 -17.63 -9.81 17.02
C GLU A 326 -17.08 -8.44 17.40
N GLY A 327 -16.12 -7.95 16.60
CA GLY A 327 -15.38 -6.71 16.81
C GLY A 327 -16.30 -5.57 17.24
N PRO A 328 -15.77 -4.52 17.90
CA PRO A 328 -16.54 -3.59 18.73
C PRO A 328 -17.87 -3.17 18.09
N LYS A 329 -18.97 -3.78 18.56
CA LYS A 329 -20.34 -3.58 18.01
C LYS A 329 -20.83 -2.12 18.10
N ARG A 330 -20.12 -1.25 18.83
CA ARG A 330 -20.38 0.18 18.91
C ARG A 330 -19.23 0.95 18.29
N GLY A 331 -19.45 1.44 17.08
CA GLY A 331 -18.65 2.55 16.53
C GLY A 331 -18.81 3.79 17.41
N PHE A 332 -17.75 4.59 17.51
CA PHE A 332 -17.78 5.87 18.23
C PHE A 332 -18.94 6.74 17.73
N ALA A 333 -19.70 7.30 18.66
CA ALA A 333 -20.81 8.18 18.31
C ALA A 333 -20.30 9.41 17.55
N ARG A 334 -20.89 9.70 16.39
CA ARG A 334 -20.58 10.92 15.64
C ARG A 334 -20.94 12.16 16.48
N PRO A 335 -20.16 13.26 16.41
CA PRO A 335 -20.50 14.51 17.08
C PRO A 335 -21.91 14.96 16.71
N LYS A 336 -22.66 15.50 17.68
CA LYS A 336 -23.97 16.11 17.41
C LYS A 336 -23.77 17.27 16.42
N ARG A 337 -24.64 17.36 15.41
CA ARG A 337 -24.63 18.50 14.48
C ARG A 337 -24.78 19.80 15.26
N PRO A 338 -24.08 20.89 14.88
CA PRO A 338 -24.29 22.20 15.47
C PRO A 338 -25.78 22.58 15.40
N GLY A 339 -26.34 22.97 16.54
CA GLY A 339 -27.77 23.27 16.69
C GLY A 339 -28.21 24.47 15.86
N ARG A 340 -29.45 24.40 15.38
CA ARG A 340 -30.19 25.52 14.78
C ARG A 340 -30.82 26.36 15.88
#